data_AF-A0A392W1E8-F1
#
_entry.id   AF-A0A392W1E8-F1
#
_cell.length_a   1.000
_cell.length_b   1.000
_cell.length_c   1.000
_cell.angle_alpha   90.00
_cell.angle_beta   90.00
_cell.angle_gamma   90.00
#
_symmetry.space_group_name_H-M   'P 1'
#
loop_
_entity.id
_entity.type
_entity.pdbx_description
1 polymer ?
#
loop_
_entity_poly.entity_id
_entity_poly.type
_entity_poly.pdbx_seq_one_letter_code
_entity_poly.pdbx_strand_id
1 'polypeptide(L)' 'EEEKLKNKEPGTEKIYRPIPAGDFEIIPLGEDSSKGIKIGTGLPDLVKRQLEACLKENVELFAWSAAE' A
#
# COMPACT_ATOMS: atom_id res chain seq x y z
N GLU A 1 -17.33 -10.78 7.44
CA GLU A 1 -16.82 -11.57 8.58
C GLU A 1 -15.35 -11.20 8.73
N GLU A 2 -15.05 -10.21 9.58
CA GLU A 2 -13.67 -9.77 9.86
C GLU A 2 -13.17 -10.57 11.06
N GLU A 3 -12.28 -11.53 10.79
CA GLU A 3 -11.75 -12.40 11.82
C GLU A 3 -10.74 -11.67 12.70
N LYS A 4 -11.18 -11.53 13.95
CA LYS A 4 -10.57 -10.97 15.12
C LYS A 4 -9.30 -11.73 15.54
N LEU A 5 -8.12 -11.24 15.18
CA LEU A 5 -6.85 -11.69 15.80
C LEU A 5 -6.48 -10.81 17.00
N LYS A 6 -7.04 -11.20 18.15
CA LYS A 6 -6.64 -10.74 19.47
C LYS A 6 -5.48 -11.64 19.94
N ASN A 7 -4.24 -11.15 19.85
CA ASN A 7 -3.12 -11.73 20.60
C ASN A 7 -2.55 -10.68 21.56
N LYS A 8 -2.45 -11.11 22.82
CA LYS A 8 -2.33 -10.29 24.03
C LYS A 8 -0.89 -10.41 24.55
N GLU A 9 -0.07 -9.42 24.27
CA GLU A 9 1.21 -9.18 24.95
C GLU A 9 1.19 -7.78 25.61
N PRO A 10 1.34 -7.68 26.94
CA PRO A 10 1.25 -6.43 27.66
C PRO A 10 2.56 -5.64 27.49
N GLY A 11 2.63 -4.78 26.47
CA GLY A 11 3.78 -3.90 26.25
C GLY A 11 4.00 -3.44 24.81
N THR A 12 3.30 -4.05 23.85
CA THR A 12 3.29 -3.58 22.45
C THR A 12 1.88 -3.18 22.09
N GLU A 13 1.44 -2.03 22.60
CA GLU A 13 0.21 -1.39 22.14
C GLU A 13 0.44 -0.93 20.69
N LYS A 14 0.35 -1.88 19.75
CA LYS A 14 0.30 -1.59 18.32
C LYS A 14 -0.98 -0.80 18.15
N ILE A 15 -0.85 0.52 18.11
CA ILE A 15 -1.95 1.43 17.80
C ILE A 15 -2.40 1.02 16.41
N TYR A 16 -3.39 0.13 16.36
CA TYR A 16 -4.03 -0.27 15.13
C TYR A 16 -4.82 0.95 14.70
N ARG A 17 -4.17 1.81 13.92
CA ARG A 17 -4.88 2.81 13.13
C ARG A 17 -5.40 2.01 11.95
N PRO A 18 -6.69 1.60 11.95
CA PRO A 18 -7.26 0.99 10.76
C PRO A 18 -6.92 1.92 9.60
N ILE A 19 -6.36 1.36 8.54
CA ILE A 19 -6.15 2.12 7.30
C ILE A 19 -7.54 2.67 7.01
N PRO A 20 -7.73 4.01 7.03
CA PRO A 20 -9.03 4.57 6.77
C PRO A 20 -9.49 3.98 5.44
N ALA A 21 -10.76 3.56 5.37
CA ALA A 21 -11.37 3.03 4.15
C ALA A 21 -11.55 4.15 3.11
N GLY A 22 -10.50 4.95 2.90
CA GLY A 22 -10.43 5.97 1.88
C GLY A 22 -10.52 5.31 0.52
N ASP A 23 -11.00 6.08 -0.44
CA ASP A 23 -11.00 5.66 -1.83
C ASP A 23 -9.57 5.59 -2.35
N PHE A 24 -9.18 4.41 -2.81
CA PHE A 24 -7.90 4.16 -3.45
C PHE A 24 -8.13 3.55 -4.84
N GLU A 25 -7.27 3.91 -5.77
CA GLU A 25 -7.16 3.28 -7.07
C GLU A 25 -5.93 2.35 -7.07
N ILE A 26 -6.07 1.17 -7.64
CA ILE A 26 -4.96 0.24 -7.82
C ILE A 26 -4.33 0.51 -9.18
N ILE A 27 -3.08 0.94 -9.17
CA ILE A 27 -2.29 1.15 -10.38
C ILE A 27 -1.38 -0.06 -10.58
N PRO A 28 -1.45 -0.75 -11.74
CA PRO A 28 -0.59 -1.89 -12.02
C PRO A 28 0.88 -1.44 -12.10
N LEU A 29 1.76 -2.17 -11.43
CA LEU A 29 3.20 -1.90 -11.39
C LEU A 29 3.95 -3.03 -12.09
N GLY A 30 4.42 -2.79 -13.31
CA GLY A 30 5.08 -3.81 -14.14
C GLY A 30 4.09 -4.79 -14.80
N GLU A 31 4.57 -5.97 -15.18
CA GLU A 31 3.78 -7.01 -15.87
C GLU A 31 2.86 -7.82 -14.93
N ASP A 32 3.15 -7.84 -13.64
CA ASP A 32 2.40 -8.65 -12.68
C ASP A 32 1.17 -7.90 -12.18
N SER A 33 -0.01 -8.28 -12.69
CA SER A 33 -1.30 -7.73 -12.27
C SER A 33 -1.63 -7.94 -10.78
N SER A 34 -0.91 -8.84 -10.10
CA SER A 34 -1.05 -9.10 -8.67
C SER A 34 -0.19 -8.14 -7.82
N LYS A 35 0.75 -7.41 -8.43
CA LYS A 35 1.59 -6.38 -7.80
C LYS A 35 1.15 -4.99 -8.26
N GLY A 36 0.08 -4.49 -7.65
CA GLY A 36 -0.42 -3.13 -7.85
C GLY A 36 -0.15 -2.23 -6.65
N ILE A 37 -0.02 -0.92 -6.90
CA ILE A 37 0.08 0.09 -5.84
C ILE A 37 -1.28 0.73 -5.61
N LYS A 38 -1.68 0.86 -4.34
CA LYS A 38 -2.89 1.59 -3.95
C LYS A 38 -2.57 3.08 -3.78
N ILE A 39 -3.16 3.94 -4.61
CA ILE A 39 -3.01 5.40 -4.54
C ILE A 39 -4.35 6.03 -4.17
N GLY A 40 -4.36 6.96 -3.21
CA GLY A 40 -5.58 7.65 -2.79
C GLY A 40 -6.16 8.53 -3.91
N THR A 41 -7.48 8.49 -4.10
CA THR A 41 -8.19 9.28 -5.13
C THR A 41 -8.25 10.78 -4.83
N GLY A 42 -7.92 11.18 -3.60
CA GLY A 42 -7.86 12.59 -3.18
C GLY A 42 -6.64 13.37 -3.67
N LEU A 43 -5.75 12.77 -4.46
CA LEU A 43 -4.57 13.44 -5.01
C LEU A 43 -4.89 14.21 -6.30
N PRO A 44 -4.32 15.41 -6.51
CA PRO A 44 -4.38 16.09 -7.80
C PRO A 44 -3.79 15.24 -8.92
N ASP A 45 -4.36 15.28 -10.13
CA ASP A 45 -3.94 14.45 -11.27
C ASP A 45 -2.43 14.58 -11.58
N LEU A 46 -1.91 15.82 -11.53
CA LEU A 46 -0.49 16.09 -11.74
C LEU A 46 0.41 15.39 -10.70
N VAL A 47 -0.03 15.32 -9.44
CA VAL A 47 0.70 14.64 -8.36
C VAL A 47 0.55 13.12 -8.51
N LYS A 48 -0.64 12.64 -8.87
CA LYS A 48 -0.92 11.23 -9.12
C LYS A 48 0.00 10.68 -10.24
N ARG A 49 0.13 11.41 -11.35
CA ARG A 49 1.00 11.03 -12.47
C ARG A 49 2.49 11.04 -12.12
N GLN A 50 2.96 12.05 -11.39
CA GLN A 50 4.35 12.11 -10.92
C GLN A 50 4.66 10.98 -9.94
N LEU A 51 3.74 10.71 -9.02
CA LEU A 51 3.86 9.61 -8.07
C LEU A 51 3.89 8.27 -8.79
N GLU A 52 2.99 8.03 -9.75
CA GLU A 52 3.00 6.82 -10.57
C GLU A 52 4.33 6.63 -11.32
N ALA A 53 4.83 7.69 -11.97
CA ALA A 53 6.10 7.63 -12.70
C ALA A 53 7.28 7.29 -11.77
N CYS A 54 7.34 7.96 -10.62
CA CYS A 54 8.35 7.69 -9.60
C CYS A 54 8.28 6.24 -9.10
N LEU A 55 7.09 5.75 -8.78
CA LEU A 55 6.92 4.39 -8.28
C LEU A 55 7.26 3.33 -9.34
N LYS A 56 6.93 3.58 -10.62
CA LYS A 56 7.29 2.71 -11.75
C LYS A 56 8.79 2.64 -11.98
N GLU A 57 9.49 3.78 -11.91
CA GLU A 57 10.95 3.85 -12.05
C GLU A 57 11.67 3.12 -10.90
N ASN A 58 11.06 3.11 -9.71
CA ASN A 58 11.66 2.53 -8.51
C ASN A 58 11.12 1.10 -8.21
N VAL A 59 10.45 0.44 -9.15
CA VAL A 59 9.82 -0.88 -8.92
C VAL A 59 10.81 -1.93 -8.40
N GLU A 60 12.02 -1.95 -8.94
CA GLU A 60 13.12 -2.82 -8.52
C GLU A 60 13.66 -2.46 -7.12
N LEU A 61 13.61 -1.18 -6.74
CA LEU A 61 14.04 -0.69 -5.42
C LEU A 61 13.01 -1.02 -4.34
N PHE A 62 11.72 -1.07 -4.69
CA PHE A 62 10.64 -1.49 -3.80
C PHE A 62 10.46 -3.03 -3.73
N ALA A 63 11.16 -3.80 -4.55
CA ALA A 63 11.03 -5.25 -4.63
C ALA A 63 11.69 -6.05 -3.48
N TRP A 64 12.38 -5.42 -2.52
CA TRP A 64 13.33 -6.14 -1.64
C TRP A 64 12.83 -6.58 -0.25
N SER A 65 11.66 -6.20 0.25
CA SER A 65 11.24 -6.63 1.61
C SER A 65 10.24 -7.79 1.66
N ALA A 66 10.04 -8.51 0.54
CA ALA A 66 9.22 -9.72 0.50
C ALA A 66 10.06 -10.99 0.28
N ALA A 67 11.29 -11.01 0.81
CA ALA A 67 12.04 -12.24 0.97
C ALA A 67 11.52 -12.99 2.21
N GLU A 68 10.91 -14.15 1.93
CA GLU A 68 10.53 -15.32 2.77
C GLU A 68 10.23 -15.15 4.27
#